data_AF-A5TVJ2-F1
#
_entry.id   AF-A5TVJ2-F1
#
_cell.length_a   1.000
_cell.length_b   1.000
_cell.length_c   1.000
_cell.angle_alpha   90.00
_cell.angle_beta   90.00
_cell.angle_gamma   90.00
#
_symmetry.space_group_name_H-M   'P 1'
#
loop_
_entity.id
_entity.type
_entity.pdbx_description
1 polymer ?
#
loop_
_entity_poly.entity_id
_entity_poly.type
_entity_poly.pdbx_seq_one_letter_code
_entity_poly.pdbx_strand_id
1 'polypeptide(L)'
;MNEIAIKQHSFEIAKNRLKDFSEKNEADLEITSVPTDSCFGIFDYKVTGEDLNKKLSVIQRHFVAVNETNNKIIREFREIYNALDVLDKDYITSIVANVKAIEKTSNDVRIQQNILKQHNEKLENQQNKLDMHQVEINKSVESISKIVSALKIFKDKLEEYRHLNDIDQIWRDIENHSSILAESKRKEEQFLINLKTIEIANNDIIKQQDTLKKEKEKLEKQYIKLDTHQSETDKNITILKTFKNKLDKYEHLNDIDQIWRDIKNFSSILNESKKREEQFFINLKAIKEINDNIKIQHNELVKEHNELTKQLSEIDKNMENVSKNITILKSFKDKLDKYKHLNDIDQIWKNIENHSSTLDESKKRDEILLSIIQKNKVEVNKYIIDITQRTNDTLLSLTKKVKYAYWLTGSAIGLAIFELILLLKR
;
A
#
# COMPACT_ATOMS: atom_id res chain seq x y z
N MET A 1 31.75 28.49 -8.09
CA MET A 1 33.20 28.36 -8.29
C MET A 1 33.64 29.59 -9.06
N ASN A 2 34.45 30.46 -8.45
CA ASN A 2 35.02 31.59 -9.18
C ASN A 2 36.27 31.07 -9.89
N GLU A 3 36.24 30.99 -11.21
CA GLU A 3 37.41 30.71 -12.03
C GLU A 3 38.46 31.80 -11.76
N ILE A 4 39.56 31.42 -11.12
CA ILE A 4 40.72 32.30 -10.98
C ILE A 4 41.42 32.26 -12.33
N ALA A 5 41.13 33.25 -13.16
CA ALA A 5 41.77 33.44 -14.45
C ALA A 5 43.26 33.73 -14.25
N ILE A 6 44.10 32.78 -14.62
CA ILE A 6 45.56 32.90 -14.58
C ILE A 6 45.97 33.98 -15.59
N LYS A 7 46.50 35.11 -15.12
CA LYS A 7 46.92 36.22 -16.00
C LYS A 7 48.27 35.89 -16.65
N GLN A 8 48.20 35.17 -17.76
CA GLN A 8 49.31 34.87 -18.67
C GLN A 8 50.02 36.13 -19.23
N HIS A 9 49.43 37.30 -19.02
CA HIS A 9 49.86 38.58 -19.57
C HIS A 9 51.27 39.01 -19.12
N SER A 10 51.63 38.88 -17.84
CA SER A 10 52.87 39.46 -17.30
C SER A 10 54.13 38.73 -17.78
N PHE A 11 54.07 37.40 -17.91
CA PHE A 11 55.18 36.60 -18.43
C PHE A 11 55.38 36.82 -19.93
N GLU A 12 54.30 36.89 -20.70
CA GLU A 12 54.38 37.17 -22.13
C GLU A 12 54.94 38.58 -22.40
N ILE A 13 54.61 39.58 -21.58
CA ILE A 13 55.26 40.91 -21.65
C ILE A 13 56.77 40.80 -21.41
N ALA A 14 57.17 40.12 -20.32
CA ALA A 14 58.59 39.99 -19.97
C ALA A 14 59.38 39.21 -21.03
N LYS A 15 58.79 38.15 -21.58
CA LYS A 15 59.36 37.36 -22.69
C LYS A 15 59.59 38.20 -23.94
N ASN A 16 58.60 39.01 -24.32
CA ASN A 16 58.70 39.87 -25.51
C ASN A 16 59.72 41.00 -25.31
N ARG A 17 59.77 41.63 -24.12
CA ARG A 17 60.80 42.62 -23.80
C ARG A 17 62.22 42.05 -23.86
N LEU A 18 62.41 40.82 -23.39
CA LEU A 18 63.71 40.15 -23.45
C LEU A 18 64.13 39.85 -24.88
N LYS A 19 63.18 39.41 -25.72
CA LYS A 19 63.40 39.21 -27.16
C LYS A 19 63.83 40.51 -27.83
N ASP A 20 63.08 41.59 -27.63
CA ASP A 20 63.39 42.92 -28.18
C ASP A 20 64.76 43.45 -27.69
N PHE A 21 65.15 43.12 -26.46
CA PHE A 21 66.46 43.45 -25.91
C PHE A 21 67.58 42.64 -26.58
N SER A 22 67.38 41.34 -26.77
CA SER A 22 68.37 40.45 -27.40
C SER A 22 68.61 40.71 -28.89
N GLU A 23 67.62 41.29 -29.58
CA GLU A 23 67.69 41.60 -31.02
C GLU A 23 68.33 42.97 -31.32
N LYS A 24 68.69 43.75 -30.29
CA LYS A 24 69.43 45.02 -30.48
C LYS A 24 70.90 44.75 -30.73
N ASN A 25 71.38 45.11 -31.92
CA ASN A 25 72.80 45.02 -32.31
C ASN A 25 73.70 45.86 -31.38
N GLU A 26 74.90 45.32 -31.14
CA GLU A 26 75.96 45.93 -30.35
C GLU A 26 76.36 47.31 -30.91
N ALA A 27 76.69 48.23 -30.00
CA ALA A 27 77.26 49.52 -30.38
C ALA A 27 78.67 49.29 -30.93
N ASP A 28 78.96 49.83 -32.11
CA ASP A 28 80.26 49.71 -32.75
C ASP A 28 81.29 50.56 -31.97
N LEU A 29 82.07 49.91 -31.10
CA LEU A 29 83.03 50.55 -30.21
C LEU A 29 84.41 50.64 -30.89
N GLU A 30 84.48 51.32 -32.03
CA GLU A 30 85.77 51.54 -32.69
C GLU A 30 86.60 52.60 -31.95
N ILE A 31 87.88 52.31 -31.73
CA ILE A 31 88.88 53.27 -31.28
C ILE A 31 89.90 53.43 -32.40
N THR A 32 89.79 54.52 -33.14
CA THR A 32 90.78 54.84 -34.19
C THR A 32 92.11 55.28 -33.58
N SER A 33 93.23 55.04 -34.25
CA SER A 33 94.56 55.49 -33.82
C SER A 33 94.67 57.02 -33.85
N VAL A 34 95.63 57.58 -33.09
CA VAL A 34 95.99 59.00 -33.22
C VAL A 34 96.62 59.26 -34.61
N PRO A 35 96.49 60.47 -35.17
CA PRO A 35 97.09 60.78 -36.47
C PRO A 35 98.61 60.53 -36.44
N THR A 36 99.13 59.91 -37.49
CA THR A 36 100.56 59.65 -37.67
C THR A 36 101.17 60.48 -38.80
N ASP A 37 100.33 61.02 -39.69
CA ASP A 37 100.78 61.60 -40.96
C ASP A 37 100.45 63.10 -41.03
N SER A 38 101.46 63.89 -41.36
CA SER A 38 101.35 65.32 -41.68
C SER A 38 100.85 65.52 -43.11
N CYS A 39 100.17 66.65 -43.36
CA CYS A 39 99.82 67.10 -44.71
C CYS A 39 101.08 67.04 -45.60
N PHE A 40 101.00 66.24 -46.67
CA PHE A 40 102.05 65.90 -47.66
C PHE A 40 103.01 64.73 -47.37
N GLY A 41 102.95 64.03 -46.23
CA GLY A 41 103.71 62.77 -46.05
C GLY A 41 105.24 62.90 -46.01
N ILE A 42 105.74 64.10 -45.69
CA ILE A 42 107.19 64.42 -45.67
C ILE A 42 107.75 64.73 -44.27
N PHE A 43 106.94 64.65 -43.20
CA PHE A 43 107.36 64.87 -41.81
C PHE A 43 106.62 63.94 -40.84
N ASP A 44 107.30 63.49 -39.78
CA ASP A 44 106.69 62.77 -38.65
C ASP A 44 105.71 63.70 -37.90
N TYR A 45 104.44 63.30 -37.79
CA TYR A 45 103.45 64.06 -37.01
C TYR A 45 103.66 63.84 -35.51
N LYS A 46 103.95 64.90 -34.76
CA LYS A 46 104.07 64.83 -33.31
C LYS A 46 102.69 64.90 -32.66
N VAL A 47 102.21 63.78 -32.12
CA VAL A 47 100.94 63.67 -31.39
C VAL A 47 100.83 64.78 -30.35
N THR A 48 99.75 65.55 -30.41
CA THR A 48 99.52 66.68 -29.50
C THR A 48 98.66 66.28 -28.29
N GLY A 49 98.67 67.11 -27.24
CA GLY A 49 97.75 66.94 -26.11
C GLY A 49 96.27 67.06 -26.51
N GLU A 50 95.96 67.79 -27.58
CA GLU A 50 94.62 67.88 -28.13
C GLU A 50 94.19 66.56 -28.80
N ASP A 51 95.09 65.89 -29.52
CA ASP A 51 94.83 64.58 -30.14
C ASP A 51 94.54 63.51 -29.09
N LEU A 52 95.32 63.48 -28.01
CA LEU A 52 95.10 62.61 -26.85
C LEU A 52 93.77 62.91 -26.14
N ASN A 53 93.43 64.19 -25.92
CA ASN A 53 92.16 64.58 -25.30
C ASN A 53 90.95 64.18 -26.16
N LYS A 54 91.04 64.31 -27.49
CA LYS A 54 90.00 63.83 -28.42
C LYS A 54 89.79 62.31 -28.29
N LYS A 55 90.87 61.53 -28.15
CA LYS A 55 90.77 60.08 -27.92
C LYS A 55 90.22 59.74 -26.55
N LEU A 56 90.67 60.42 -25.51
CA LEU A 56 90.17 60.23 -24.15
C LEU A 56 88.66 60.52 -24.09
N SER A 57 88.18 61.54 -24.81
CA SER A 57 86.75 61.83 -24.95
C SER A 57 85.97 60.72 -25.70
N VAL A 58 86.56 60.09 -26.72
CA VAL A 58 85.97 58.91 -27.38
C VAL A 58 85.89 57.73 -26.40
N ILE A 59 86.97 57.44 -25.67
CA ILE A 59 87.03 56.36 -24.68
C ILE A 59 86.03 56.59 -23.53
N GLN A 60 85.93 57.82 -23.02
CA GLN A 60 84.95 58.18 -21.99
C GLN A 60 83.51 58.01 -22.49
N ARG A 61 83.21 58.39 -23.74
CA ARG A 61 81.91 58.15 -24.36
C ARG A 61 81.61 56.65 -24.47
N HIS A 62 82.60 55.83 -24.82
CA HIS A 62 82.47 54.37 -24.82
C HIS A 62 82.17 53.81 -23.43
N PHE A 63 82.88 54.27 -22.39
CA PHE A 63 82.59 53.85 -21.00
C PHE A 63 81.18 54.26 -20.54
N VAL A 64 80.70 55.45 -20.91
CA VAL A 64 79.33 55.88 -20.63
C VAL A 64 78.32 54.99 -21.36
N ALA A 65 78.54 54.70 -22.65
CA ALA A 65 77.68 53.81 -23.43
C ALA A 65 77.63 52.38 -22.87
N VAL A 66 78.78 51.83 -22.44
CA VAL A 66 78.86 50.53 -21.77
C VAL A 66 78.11 50.54 -20.43
N ASN A 67 78.26 51.59 -19.61
CA ASN A 67 77.55 51.71 -18.34
C ASN A 67 76.03 51.83 -18.51
N GLU A 68 75.57 52.61 -19.49
CA GLU A 68 74.15 52.70 -19.83
C GLU A 68 73.58 51.37 -20.31
N THR A 69 74.36 50.62 -21.10
CA THR A 69 73.99 49.29 -21.57
C THR A 69 73.90 48.29 -20.41
N ASN A 70 74.89 48.28 -19.52
CA ASN A 70 74.87 47.44 -18.32
C ASN A 70 73.69 47.76 -17.40
N ASN A 71 73.35 49.03 -17.19
CA ASN A 71 72.18 49.41 -16.41
C ASN A 71 70.86 48.97 -17.07
N LYS A 72 70.76 49.04 -18.40
CA LYS A 72 69.63 48.47 -19.14
C LYS A 72 69.56 46.96 -18.96
N ILE A 73 70.67 46.23 -19.09
CA ILE A 73 70.76 44.79 -18.84
C ILE A 73 70.23 44.44 -17.45
N ILE A 74 70.75 45.10 -16.40
CA ILE A 74 70.33 44.86 -15.00
C ILE A 74 68.82 45.08 -14.82
N ARG A 75 68.28 46.12 -15.46
CA ARG A 75 66.84 46.44 -15.38
C ARG A 75 65.99 45.37 -16.08
N GLU A 76 66.35 44.95 -17.29
CA GLU A 76 65.61 43.89 -18.00
C GLU A 76 65.68 42.56 -17.24
N PHE A 77 66.84 42.19 -16.66
CA PHE A 77 66.94 41.00 -15.80
C PHE A 77 66.06 41.09 -14.54
N ARG A 78 65.94 42.27 -13.93
CA ARG A 78 65.04 42.47 -12.78
C ARG A 78 63.57 42.26 -13.15
N GLU A 79 63.15 42.73 -14.32
CA GLU A 79 61.79 42.51 -14.81
C GLU A 79 61.49 41.03 -15.08
N ILE A 80 62.46 40.25 -15.57
CA ILE A 80 62.34 38.79 -15.72
C ILE A 80 62.14 38.13 -14.35
N TYR A 81 62.96 38.46 -13.36
CA TYR A 81 62.83 37.90 -12.01
C TYR A 81 61.47 38.21 -11.38
N ASN A 82 61.00 39.46 -11.50
CA ASN A 82 59.69 39.84 -10.99
C ASN A 82 58.55 39.10 -11.72
N ALA A 83 58.66 38.93 -13.04
CA ALA A 83 57.66 38.19 -13.81
C ALA A 83 57.62 36.70 -13.43
N LEU A 84 58.78 36.09 -13.18
CA LEU A 84 58.88 34.70 -12.69
C LEU A 84 58.33 34.55 -11.26
N ASP A 85 58.64 35.47 -10.35
CA ASP A 85 58.16 35.45 -8.95
C ASP A 85 56.63 35.60 -8.86
N VAL A 86 56.05 36.53 -9.63
CA VAL A 86 54.59 36.69 -9.72
C VAL A 86 53.95 35.42 -10.29
N LEU A 87 54.56 34.83 -11.32
CA LEU A 87 54.05 33.61 -11.94
C LEU A 87 54.09 32.43 -10.96
N ASP A 88 55.22 32.20 -10.29
CA ASP A 88 55.34 31.13 -9.29
C ASP A 88 54.32 31.31 -8.16
N LYS A 89 54.15 32.54 -7.65
CA LYS A 89 53.22 32.81 -6.55
C LYS A 89 51.77 32.59 -6.96
N ASP A 90 51.34 33.08 -8.12
CA ASP A 90 49.95 32.94 -8.58
C ASP A 90 49.62 31.49 -8.99
N TYR A 91 50.54 30.80 -9.66
CA TYR A 91 50.35 29.40 -10.05
C TYR A 91 50.36 28.48 -8.83
N ILE A 92 51.32 28.61 -7.90
CA ILE A 92 51.35 27.80 -6.68
C ILE A 92 50.10 28.07 -5.85
N THR A 93 49.67 29.34 -5.71
CA THR A 93 48.44 29.68 -4.98
C THR A 93 47.21 29.03 -5.62
N SER A 94 47.10 29.06 -6.95
CA SER A 94 45.99 28.43 -7.69
C SER A 94 46.01 26.91 -7.56
N ILE A 95 47.18 26.28 -7.65
CA ILE A 95 47.36 24.83 -7.47
C ILE A 95 46.95 24.43 -6.04
N VAL A 96 47.42 25.15 -5.02
CA VAL A 96 47.07 24.90 -3.62
C VAL A 96 45.57 25.05 -3.38
N ALA A 97 44.94 26.11 -3.94
CA ALA A 97 43.51 26.30 -3.86
C ALA A 97 42.72 25.14 -4.49
N ASN A 98 43.14 24.69 -5.67
CA ASN A 98 42.54 23.56 -6.37
C ASN A 98 42.73 22.24 -5.61
N VAL A 99 43.93 21.95 -5.10
CA VAL A 99 44.21 20.76 -4.28
C VAL A 99 43.33 20.76 -3.03
N LYS A 100 43.18 21.89 -2.35
CA LYS A 100 42.32 22.02 -1.17
C LYS A 100 40.84 21.81 -1.51
N ALA A 101 40.39 22.29 -2.67
CA ALA A 101 39.03 22.05 -3.17
C ALA A 101 38.81 20.55 -3.52
N ILE A 102 39.80 19.90 -4.11
CA ILE A 102 39.79 18.46 -4.39
C ILE A 102 39.77 17.65 -3.09
N GLU A 103 40.58 18.02 -2.10
CA GLU A 103 40.61 17.36 -0.78
C GLU A 103 39.24 17.45 -0.10
N LYS A 104 38.63 18.64 -0.10
CA LYS A 104 37.27 18.82 0.43
C LYS A 104 36.28 17.91 -0.30
N THR A 105 36.31 17.92 -1.63
CA THR A 105 35.43 17.08 -2.46
C THR A 105 35.65 15.58 -2.18
N SER A 106 36.90 15.14 -2.02
CA SER A 106 37.24 13.76 -1.71
C SER A 106 36.70 13.33 -0.33
N ASN A 107 36.81 14.20 0.67
CA ASN A 107 36.23 13.95 1.99
C ASN A 107 34.70 13.87 1.94
N ASP A 108 34.05 14.78 1.21
CA ASP A 108 32.60 14.76 1.03
C ASP A 108 32.16 13.46 0.33
N VAL A 109 32.87 13.01 -0.71
CA VAL A 109 32.62 11.73 -1.40
C VAL A 109 32.74 10.55 -0.43
N ARG A 110 33.78 10.52 0.42
CA ARG A 110 33.97 9.45 1.41
C ARG A 110 32.83 9.41 2.43
N ILE A 111 32.34 10.57 2.89
CA ILE A 111 31.18 10.65 3.78
C ILE A 111 29.93 10.11 3.07
N GLN A 112 29.69 10.52 1.82
CA GLN A 112 28.54 10.04 1.03
C GLN A 112 28.60 8.52 0.79
N GLN A 113 29.78 7.96 0.54
CA GLN A 113 29.96 6.51 0.40
C GLN A 113 29.60 5.75 1.69
N ASN A 114 29.97 6.27 2.86
CA ASN A 114 29.56 5.67 4.14
C ASN A 114 28.05 5.73 4.35
N ILE A 115 27.39 6.84 4.00
CA ILE A 115 25.93 6.98 4.07
C ILE A 115 25.26 5.97 3.13
N LEU A 116 25.75 5.85 1.89
CA LEU A 116 25.28 4.88 0.91
C LEU A 116 25.39 3.44 1.41
N LYS A 117 26.51 3.09 2.05
CA LYS A 117 26.69 1.77 2.66
C LYS A 117 25.63 1.49 3.73
N GLN A 118 25.38 2.45 4.62
CA GLN A 118 24.34 2.32 5.66
C GLN A 118 22.94 2.20 5.04
N HIS A 119 22.65 2.93 3.96
CA HIS A 119 21.39 2.78 3.23
C HIS A 119 21.27 1.39 2.62
N ASN A 120 22.34 0.85 2.05
CA ASN A 120 22.34 -0.49 1.45
C ASN A 120 22.11 -1.59 2.49
N GLU A 121 22.75 -1.49 3.66
CA GLU A 121 22.52 -2.41 4.79
C GLU A 121 21.06 -2.34 5.30
N LYS A 122 20.44 -1.15 5.30
CA LYS A 122 19.01 -1.00 5.63
C LYS A 122 18.11 -1.64 4.58
N LEU A 123 18.41 -1.46 3.29
CA LEU A 123 17.67 -2.07 2.19
C LEU A 123 17.75 -3.60 2.24
N GLU A 124 18.93 -4.17 2.49
CA GLU A 124 19.12 -5.61 2.65
C GLU A 124 18.30 -6.16 3.83
N ASN A 125 18.31 -5.46 4.97
CA ASN A 125 17.49 -5.83 6.12
C ASN A 125 15.98 -5.74 5.84
N GLN A 126 15.55 -4.76 5.04
CA GLN A 126 14.16 -4.65 4.62
C GLN A 126 13.77 -5.79 3.66
N GLN A 127 14.65 -6.15 2.73
CA GLN A 127 14.43 -7.27 1.81
C GLN A 127 14.26 -8.59 2.57
N ASN A 128 15.14 -8.87 3.54
CA ASN A 128 15.03 -10.07 4.37
C ASN A 128 13.69 -10.16 5.12
N LYS A 129 13.15 -9.03 5.60
CA LYS A 129 11.83 -8.98 6.24
C LYS A 129 10.70 -9.25 5.25
N LEU A 130 10.79 -8.72 4.03
CA LEU A 130 9.82 -8.98 2.98
C LEU A 130 9.80 -10.47 2.61
N ASP A 131 10.97 -11.09 2.50
CA ASP A 131 11.08 -12.52 2.20
C ASP A 131 10.45 -13.38 3.32
N MET A 132 10.67 -13.02 4.58
CA MET A 132 9.99 -13.67 5.72
C MET A 132 8.48 -13.52 5.66
N HIS A 133 7.97 -12.31 5.40
CA HIS A 133 6.52 -12.08 5.27
C HIS A 133 5.93 -12.86 4.10
N GLN A 134 6.66 -13.01 2.98
CA GLN A 134 6.21 -13.82 1.86
C GLN A 134 6.02 -15.30 2.25
N VAL A 135 6.92 -15.85 3.07
CA VAL A 135 6.78 -17.22 3.59
C VAL A 135 5.54 -17.35 4.48
N GLU A 136 5.25 -16.38 5.33
CA GLU A 136 4.06 -16.36 6.19
C GLU A 136 2.75 -16.24 5.38
N ILE A 137 2.74 -15.38 4.35
CA ILE A 137 1.62 -15.23 3.41
C ILE A 137 1.35 -16.57 2.72
N ASN A 138 2.38 -17.24 2.21
CA ASN A 138 2.23 -18.53 1.52
C ASN A 138 1.61 -19.60 2.45
N LYS A 139 2.05 -19.68 3.71
CA LYS A 139 1.44 -20.57 4.71
C LYS A 139 -0.03 -20.23 4.96
N SER A 140 -0.37 -18.95 5.04
CA SER A 140 -1.74 -18.50 5.26
C SER A 140 -2.65 -18.85 4.08
N VAL A 141 -2.17 -18.66 2.84
CA VAL A 141 -2.88 -19.03 1.62
C VAL A 141 -3.14 -20.54 1.58
N GLU A 142 -2.16 -21.37 1.96
CA GLU A 142 -2.34 -22.81 2.03
C GLU A 142 -3.42 -23.22 3.05
N SER A 143 -3.42 -22.61 4.24
CA SER A 143 -4.47 -22.84 5.25
C SER A 143 -5.85 -22.42 4.76
N ILE A 144 -5.97 -21.26 4.12
CA ILE A 144 -7.24 -20.79 3.52
C ILE A 144 -7.72 -21.79 2.46
N SER A 145 -6.81 -22.30 1.62
CA SER A 145 -7.15 -23.31 0.61
C SER A 145 -7.72 -24.59 1.23
N LYS A 146 -7.17 -25.04 2.37
CA LYS A 146 -7.69 -26.22 3.11
C LYS A 146 -9.09 -25.96 3.67
N ILE A 147 -9.33 -24.78 4.24
CA ILE A 147 -10.64 -24.37 4.76
C ILE A 147 -11.67 -24.32 3.63
N VAL A 148 -11.35 -23.68 2.51
CA VAL A 148 -12.25 -23.59 1.35
C VAL A 148 -12.62 -24.98 0.83
N SER A 149 -11.66 -25.90 0.78
CA SER A 149 -11.92 -27.29 0.38
C SER A 149 -12.87 -28.01 1.34
N ALA A 150 -12.68 -27.82 2.66
CA ALA A 150 -13.58 -28.40 3.66
C ALA A 150 -14.99 -27.80 3.59
N LEU A 151 -15.11 -26.47 3.42
CA LEU A 151 -16.39 -25.79 3.26
C LEU A 151 -17.13 -26.27 2.01
N LYS A 152 -16.40 -26.55 0.92
CA LYS A 152 -16.98 -27.11 -0.29
C LYS A 152 -17.59 -28.49 -0.03
N ILE A 153 -16.88 -29.38 0.64
CA ILE A 153 -17.40 -30.70 1.04
C ILE A 153 -18.65 -30.57 1.92
N PHE A 154 -18.64 -29.63 2.87
CA PHE A 154 -19.78 -29.40 3.74
C PHE A 154 -21.00 -28.87 2.97
N LYS A 155 -20.80 -27.93 2.04
CA LYS A 155 -21.86 -27.44 1.15
C LYS A 155 -22.45 -28.58 0.31
N ASP A 156 -21.60 -29.39 -0.31
CA ASP A 156 -22.05 -30.50 -1.16
C ASP A 156 -22.91 -31.49 -0.35
N LYS A 157 -22.50 -31.80 0.90
CA LYS A 157 -23.32 -32.61 1.83
C LYS A 157 -24.63 -31.95 2.22
N LEU A 158 -24.65 -30.64 2.47
CA LEU A 158 -25.89 -29.92 2.78
C LEU A 158 -26.89 -29.98 1.61
N GLU A 159 -26.40 -29.90 0.38
CA GLU A 159 -27.22 -29.98 -0.83
C GLU A 159 -27.80 -31.39 -1.07
N GLU A 160 -27.19 -32.45 -0.51
CA GLU A 160 -27.74 -33.81 -0.58
C GLU A 160 -29.02 -34.00 0.27
N TYR A 161 -29.21 -33.19 1.32
CA TYR A 161 -30.38 -33.28 2.19
C TYR A 161 -31.61 -32.61 1.54
N ARG A 162 -32.38 -33.40 0.79
CA ARG A 162 -33.58 -32.95 0.04
C ARG A 162 -34.71 -32.35 0.90
N HIS A 163 -34.73 -32.61 2.20
CA HIS A 163 -35.82 -32.26 3.11
C HIS A 163 -35.44 -31.18 4.13
N LEU A 164 -34.30 -30.51 3.97
CA LEU A 164 -33.84 -29.50 4.91
C LEU A 164 -34.82 -28.30 4.99
N ASN A 165 -35.48 -27.99 3.88
CA ASN A 165 -36.54 -26.97 3.81
C ASN A 165 -37.89 -27.43 4.40
N ASP A 166 -38.06 -28.74 4.63
CA ASP A 166 -39.28 -29.30 5.22
C ASP A 166 -39.28 -29.17 6.75
N ILE A 167 -38.12 -28.90 7.38
CA ILE A 167 -37.99 -28.69 8.82
C ILE A 167 -38.85 -27.51 9.28
N ASP A 168 -38.82 -26.40 8.54
CA ASP A 168 -39.64 -25.22 8.85
C ASP A 168 -41.13 -25.52 8.71
N GLN A 169 -41.50 -26.40 7.76
CA GLN A 169 -42.89 -26.81 7.56
C GLN A 169 -43.36 -27.73 8.71
N ILE A 170 -42.55 -28.72 9.08
CA ILE A 170 -42.81 -29.61 10.22
C ILE A 170 -42.94 -28.78 11.51
N TRP A 171 -42.10 -27.77 11.69
CA TRP A 171 -42.18 -26.89 12.86
C TRP A 171 -43.50 -26.12 12.92
N ARG A 172 -43.95 -25.54 11.80
CA ARG A 172 -45.26 -24.88 11.70
C ARG A 172 -46.41 -25.84 11.99
N ASP A 173 -46.33 -27.06 11.48
CA ASP A 173 -47.38 -28.07 11.68
C ASP A 173 -47.47 -28.51 13.16
N ILE A 174 -46.32 -28.68 13.83
CA ILE A 174 -46.24 -28.98 15.27
C ILE A 174 -46.84 -27.85 16.10
N GLU A 175 -46.53 -26.59 15.78
CA GLU A 175 -47.07 -25.43 16.47
C GLU A 175 -48.59 -25.35 16.34
N ASN A 176 -49.12 -25.58 15.14
CA ASN A 176 -50.56 -25.66 14.88
C ASN A 176 -51.22 -26.80 15.67
N HIS A 177 -50.64 -28.00 15.65
CA HIS A 177 -51.16 -29.13 16.44
C HIS A 177 -51.13 -28.86 17.95
N SER A 178 -50.11 -28.16 18.45
CA SER A 178 -50.03 -27.75 19.86
C SER A 178 -51.18 -26.83 20.25
N SER A 179 -51.51 -25.86 19.40
CA SER A 179 -52.65 -24.97 19.59
C SER A 179 -53.99 -25.74 19.64
N ILE A 180 -54.20 -26.66 18.69
CA ILE A 180 -55.40 -27.51 18.64
C ILE A 180 -55.50 -28.39 19.90
N LEU A 181 -54.39 -28.96 20.36
CA LEU A 181 -54.35 -29.79 21.57
C LEU A 181 -54.70 -28.99 22.83
N ALA A 182 -54.23 -27.74 22.93
CA ALA A 182 -54.56 -26.84 24.03
C ALA A 182 -56.06 -26.52 24.06
N GLU A 183 -56.68 -26.30 22.90
CA GLU A 183 -58.13 -26.08 22.80
C GLU A 183 -58.92 -27.35 23.19
N SER A 184 -58.45 -28.53 22.76
CA SER A 184 -59.05 -29.82 23.14
C SER A 184 -59.03 -30.04 24.66
N LYS A 185 -57.89 -29.77 25.31
CA LYS A 185 -57.77 -29.85 26.78
C LYS A 185 -58.76 -28.94 27.50
N ARG A 186 -58.94 -27.70 27.04
CA ARG A 186 -59.92 -26.78 27.63
C ARG A 186 -61.35 -27.32 27.51
N LYS A 187 -61.70 -27.94 26.38
CA LYS A 187 -63.01 -28.58 26.18
C LYS A 187 -63.21 -29.78 27.10
N GLU A 188 -62.16 -30.59 27.30
CA GLU A 188 -62.17 -31.72 28.25
C GLU A 188 -62.36 -31.24 29.70
N GLU A 189 -61.61 -30.22 30.12
CA GLU A 189 -61.75 -29.61 31.45
C GLU A 189 -63.18 -29.07 31.68
N GLN A 190 -63.75 -28.39 30.68
CA GLN A 190 -65.12 -27.91 30.74
C GLN A 190 -66.13 -29.07 30.85
N PHE A 191 -65.90 -30.17 30.13
CA PHE A 191 -66.73 -31.36 30.21
C PHE A 191 -66.69 -31.98 31.62
N LEU A 192 -65.51 -32.05 32.26
CA LEU A 192 -65.36 -32.53 33.64
C LEU A 192 -66.10 -31.63 34.66
N ILE A 193 -66.06 -30.31 34.48
CA ILE A 193 -66.83 -29.37 35.32
C ILE A 193 -68.33 -29.61 35.18
N ASN A 194 -68.81 -29.82 33.94
CA ASN A 194 -70.22 -30.10 33.68
C ASN A 194 -70.66 -31.42 34.33
N LEU A 195 -69.83 -32.48 34.25
CA LEU A 195 -70.12 -33.77 34.91
C LEU A 195 -70.23 -33.63 36.43
N LYS A 196 -69.32 -32.89 37.08
CA LYS A 196 -69.40 -32.60 38.52
C LYS A 196 -70.68 -31.86 38.89
N THR A 197 -71.12 -30.92 38.05
CA THR A 197 -72.36 -30.16 38.28
C THR A 197 -73.59 -31.07 38.21
N ILE A 198 -73.63 -32.00 37.25
CA ILE A 198 -74.70 -33.00 37.13
C ILE A 198 -74.70 -33.94 38.34
N GLU A 199 -73.53 -34.37 38.81
CA GLU A 199 -73.41 -35.22 39.99
C GLU A 199 -73.97 -34.54 41.26
N ILE A 200 -73.65 -33.27 41.48
CA ILE A 200 -74.21 -32.48 42.58
C ILE A 200 -75.73 -32.39 42.48
N ALA A 201 -76.26 -32.05 41.29
CA ALA A 201 -77.70 -31.95 41.08
C ALA A 201 -78.42 -33.29 41.32
N ASN A 202 -77.82 -34.41 40.89
CA ASN A 202 -78.37 -35.75 41.10
C ASN A 202 -78.40 -36.12 42.59
N ASN A 203 -77.35 -35.79 43.35
CA ASN A 203 -77.33 -35.99 44.79
C ASN A 203 -78.41 -35.18 45.52
N ASP A 204 -78.73 -33.97 45.05
CA ASP A 204 -79.82 -33.16 45.60
C ASP A 204 -81.20 -33.73 45.24
N ILE A 205 -81.39 -34.29 44.04
CA ILE A 205 -82.62 -35.02 43.67
C ILE A 205 -82.85 -36.22 44.60
N ILE A 206 -81.80 -36.99 44.92
CA ILE A 206 -81.89 -38.12 45.86
C ILE A 206 -82.36 -37.66 47.25
N LYS A 207 -81.80 -36.55 47.77
CA LYS A 207 -82.25 -35.97 49.05
C LYS A 207 -83.71 -35.52 49.01
N GLN A 208 -84.16 -34.93 47.90
CA GLN A 208 -85.56 -34.54 47.72
C GLN A 208 -86.48 -35.76 47.73
N GLN A 209 -86.09 -36.86 47.08
CA GLN A 209 -86.84 -38.12 47.10
C GLN A 209 -86.97 -38.72 48.51
N ASP A 210 -85.90 -38.72 49.30
CA ASP A 210 -85.94 -39.18 50.69
C ASP A 210 -86.87 -38.34 51.57
N THR A 211 -86.97 -37.04 51.28
CA THR A 211 -87.85 -36.11 52.00
C THR A 211 -89.31 -36.38 51.64
N LEU A 212 -89.63 -36.56 50.36
CA LEU A 212 -90.96 -36.95 49.87
C LEU A 212 -91.41 -38.30 50.43
N LYS A 213 -90.49 -39.25 50.59
CA LYS A 213 -90.78 -40.56 51.20
C LYS A 213 -91.25 -40.42 52.65
N LYS A 214 -90.58 -39.55 53.44
CA LYS A 214 -90.98 -39.26 54.84
C LYS A 214 -92.31 -38.51 54.93
N GLU A 215 -92.61 -37.65 53.97
CA GLU A 215 -93.93 -36.97 53.88
C GLU A 215 -95.05 -37.95 53.52
N LYS A 216 -94.80 -38.90 52.60
CA LYS A 216 -95.73 -39.99 52.28
C LYS A 216 -96.08 -40.83 53.51
N GLU A 217 -95.08 -41.22 54.31
CA GLU A 217 -95.30 -41.97 55.55
C GLU A 217 -96.11 -41.18 56.60
N LYS A 218 -96.02 -39.84 56.60
CA LYS A 218 -96.88 -38.98 57.44
C LYS A 218 -98.32 -38.93 56.94
N LEU A 219 -98.53 -38.91 55.61
CA LEU A 219 -99.85 -38.90 54.99
C LEU A 219 -100.59 -40.23 55.21
N GLU A 220 -99.88 -41.37 55.13
CA GLU A 220 -100.40 -42.70 55.45
C GLU A 220 -100.86 -42.80 56.91
N LYS A 221 -100.14 -42.15 57.85
CA LYS A 221 -100.54 -42.07 59.27
C LYS A 221 -101.73 -41.14 59.53
N GLN A 222 -102.01 -40.17 58.65
CA GLN A 222 -103.23 -39.34 58.72
C GLN A 222 -104.46 -40.08 58.18
N TYR A 223 -104.30 -40.95 57.18
CA TYR A 223 -105.38 -41.79 56.65
C TYR A 223 -105.95 -42.76 57.71
N ILE A 224 -105.11 -43.26 58.61
CA ILE A 224 -105.52 -44.14 59.75
C ILE A 224 -106.43 -43.42 60.77
N LYS A 225 -106.44 -42.07 60.81
CA LYS A 225 -107.35 -41.29 61.67
C LYS A 225 -108.69 -40.93 61.01
N LEU A 226 -108.85 -41.19 59.71
CA LEU A 226 -110.10 -40.97 58.96
C LEU A 226 -111.01 -42.22 58.96
N ASP A 227 -110.45 -43.40 59.25
CA ASP A 227 -111.12 -44.71 59.28
C ASP A 227 -111.97 -44.94 60.56
N THR A 228 -111.80 -44.09 61.58
CA THR A 228 -112.48 -44.21 62.88
C THR A 228 -113.93 -43.68 62.88
N HIS A 229 -114.49 -43.32 61.71
CA HIS A 229 -115.88 -42.87 61.55
C HIS A 229 -116.76 -43.83 60.71
N GLN A 230 -116.23 -44.98 60.27
CA GLN A 230 -116.95 -45.98 59.46
C GLN A 230 -117.44 -47.19 60.31
N SER A 231 -117.83 -46.94 61.57
CA SER A 231 -118.27 -47.95 62.55
C SER A 231 -119.73 -48.45 62.37
N GLU A 232 -120.32 -48.31 61.18
CA GLU A 232 -121.75 -48.60 60.94
C GLU A 232 -122.02 -49.58 59.78
N THR A 233 -120.98 -50.21 59.22
CA THR A 233 -121.12 -51.19 58.11
C THR A 233 -120.58 -52.59 58.45
N ASP A 234 -120.66 -52.99 59.72
CA ASP A 234 -120.27 -54.30 60.25
C ASP A 234 -121.24 -55.47 59.96
N LYS A 235 -122.25 -55.29 59.09
CA LYS A 235 -123.23 -56.36 58.77
C LYS A 235 -123.00 -57.13 57.46
N ASN A 236 -122.03 -56.74 56.63
CA ASN A 236 -121.76 -57.40 55.34
C ASN A 236 -120.49 -58.30 55.34
N ILE A 237 -119.89 -58.53 56.52
CA ILE A 237 -118.62 -59.27 56.71
C ILE A 237 -118.69 -60.79 56.43
N THR A 238 -119.87 -61.35 56.16
CA THR A 238 -120.01 -62.81 55.94
C THR A 238 -119.74 -63.25 54.49
N ILE A 239 -119.76 -62.34 53.51
CA ILE A 239 -119.57 -62.67 52.09
C ILE A 239 -118.09 -62.61 51.63
N LEU A 240 -117.24 -61.83 52.32
CA LEU A 240 -115.82 -61.65 51.94
C LEU A 240 -114.89 -62.78 52.36
N LYS A 241 -115.32 -63.66 53.28
CA LYS A 241 -114.57 -64.89 53.63
C LYS A 241 -114.49 -65.90 52.47
N THR A 242 -115.39 -65.80 51.48
CA THR A 242 -115.44 -66.70 50.31
C THR A 242 -114.55 -66.21 49.16
N PHE A 243 -114.14 -64.94 49.16
CA PHE A 243 -113.28 -64.34 48.12
C PHE A 243 -111.79 -64.64 48.36
N LYS A 244 -111.37 -64.79 49.63
CA LYS A 244 -109.99 -65.12 50.02
C LYS A 244 -109.48 -66.45 49.46
N ASN A 245 -110.36 -67.40 49.15
CA ASN A 245 -109.98 -68.73 48.63
C ASN A 245 -109.78 -68.80 47.10
N LYS A 246 -109.92 -67.68 46.36
CA LYS A 246 -109.62 -67.62 44.91
C LYS A 246 -108.26 -67.00 44.57
N LEU A 247 -107.52 -66.49 45.57
CA LEU A 247 -106.27 -65.75 45.38
C LEU A 247 -105.04 -66.66 45.20
N ASP A 248 -105.24 -67.89 44.74
CA ASP A 248 -104.21 -68.94 44.77
C ASP A 248 -103.55 -69.23 43.42
N LYS A 249 -103.66 -68.37 42.39
CA LYS A 249 -102.96 -68.61 41.10
C LYS A 249 -102.41 -67.35 40.41
N TYR A 250 -101.48 -66.68 41.11
CA TYR A 250 -100.25 -65.98 40.65
C TYR A 250 -100.23 -64.95 39.49
N GLU A 251 -99.72 -63.74 39.80
CA GLU A 251 -99.48 -62.62 38.85
C GLU A 251 -97.98 -62.14 38.81
N HIS A 252 -97.02 -62.91 39.36
CA HIS A 252 -95.59 -62.54 39.39
C HIS A 252 -94.75 -63.06 38.20
N LEU A 253 -95.37 -63.41 37.07
CA LEU A 253 -94.59 -63.85 35.88
C LEU A 253 -93.81 -62.68 35.24
N ASN A 254 -94.27 -61.45 35.39
CA ASN A 254 -93.67 -60.26 34.75
C ASN A 254 -92.37 -59.80 35.43
N ASP A 255 -92.13 -60.19 36.68
CA ASP A 255 -90.92 -59.86 37.43
C ASP A 255 -89.70 -60.67 36.93
N ILE A 256 -89.93 -61.89 36.42
CA ILE A 256 -88.87 -62.76 35.88
C ILE A 256 -88.38 -62.26 34.52
N ASP A 257 -89.29 -61.79 33.66
CA ASP A 257 -88.94 -61.23 32.34
C ASP A 257 -88.14 -59.92 32.47
N GLN A 258 -88.46 -59.09 33.48
CA GLN A 258 -87.71 -57.89 33.78
C GLN A 258 -86.30 -58.21 34.30
N ILE A 259 -86.16 -59.16 35.22
CA ILE A 259 -84.85 -59.65 35.69
C ILE A 259 -84.03 -60.22 34.53
N TRP A 260 -84.64 -60.94 33.59
CA TRP A 260 -83.93 -61.49 32.43
C TRP A 260 -83.45 -60.41 31.46
N ARG A 261 -84.24 -59.35 31.25
CA ARG A 261 -83.83 -58.16 30.47
C ARG A 261 -82.67 -57.43 31.15
N ASP A 262 -82.72 -57.28 32.46
CA ASP A 262 -81.68 -56.61 33.23
C ASP A 262 -80.38 -57.43 33.22
N ILE A 263 -80.44 -58.75 33.36
CA ILE A 263 -79.28 -59.66 33.22
C ILE A 263 -78.68 -59.57 31.82
N LYS A 264 -79.50 -59.48 30.76
CA LYS A 264 -79.02 -59.32 29.38
C LYS A 264 -78.34 -57.96 29.17
N ASN A 265 -78.88 -56.89 29.73
CA ASN A 265 -78.27 -55.56 29.71
C ASN A 265 -76.92 -55.55 30.46
N PHE A 266 -76.86 -56.16 31.65
CA PHE A 266 -75.61 -56.32 32.39
C PHE A 266 -74.55 -57.11 31.62
N SER A 267 -74.93 -58.18 30.90
CA SER A 267 -74.00 -58.93 30.05
C SER A 267 -73.41 -58.07 28.91
N SER A 268 -74.21 -57.19 28.30
CA SER A 268 -73.74 -56.24 27.29
C SER A 268 -72.74 -55.25 27.89
N ILE A 269 -73.08 -54.65 29.03
CA ILE A 269 -72.22 -53.70 29.76
C ILE A 269 -70.90 -54.38 30.18
N LEU A 270 -70.96 -55.63 30.64
CA LEU A 270 -69.79 -56.40 31.04
C LEU A 270 -68.85 -56.66 29.85
N ASN A 271 -69.40 -57.04 28.69
CA ASN A 271 -68.61 -57.27 27.48
C ASN A 271 -67.96 -55.98 26.96
N GLU A 272 -68.65 -54.85 27.02
CA GLU A 272 -68.06 -53.55 26.69
C GLU A 272 -66.97 -53.15 27.69
N SER A 273 -67.13 -53.47 28.99
CA SER A 273 -66.10 -53.22 29.99
C SER A 273 -64.82 -54.01 29.73
N LYS A 274 -64.95 -55.29 29.33
CA LYS A 274 -63.81 -56.13 28.95
C LYS A 274 -63.08 -55.60 27.72
N LYS A 275 -63.82 -55.14 26.70
CA LYS A 275 -63.21 -54.50 25.51
C LYS A 275 -62.45 -53.23 25.88
N ARG A 276 -62.97 -52.41 26.81
CA ARG A 276 -62.27 -51.22 27.30
C ARG A 276 -61.00 -51.56 28.08
N GLU A 277 -61.04 -52.61 28.91
CA GLU A 277 -59.87 -53.10 29.64
C GLU A 277 -58.77 -53.60 28.69
N GLU A 278 -59.13 -54.38 27.67
CA GLU A 278 -58.19 -54.88 26.67
C GLU A 278 -57.56 -53.73 25.87
N GLN A 279 -58.36 -52.72 25.49
CA GLN A 279 -57.84 -51.51 24.84
C GLN A 279 -56.91 -50.71 25.77
N PHE A 280 -57.20 -50.65 27.07
CA PHE A 280 -56.33 -49.98 28.05
C PHE A 280 -54.95 -50.63 28.14
N PHE A 281 -54.88 -51.97 28.10
CA PHE A 281 -53.60 -52.69 28.06
C PHE A 281 -52.81 -52.44 26.77
N ILE A 282 -53.48 -52.39 25.61
CA ILE A 282 -52.83 -52.04 24.34
C ILE A 282 -52.23 -50.63 24.42
N ASN A 283 -53.00 -49.67 24.94
CA ASN A 283 -52.54 -48.29 25.10
C ASN A 283 -51.35 -48.20 26.07
N LEU A 284 -51.37 -48.93 27.19
CA LEU A 284 -50.24 -48.97 28.14
C LEU A 284 -48.97 -49.52 27.48
N LYS A 285 -49.08 -50.54 26.64
CA LYS A 285 -47.92 -51.09 25.91
C LYS A 285 -47.35 -50.06 24.94
N ALA A 286 -48.20 -49.37 24.19
CA ALA A 286 -47.78 -48.31 23.27
C ALA A 286 -47.10 -47.15 24.00
N ILE A 287 -47.63 -46.71 25.15
CA ILE A 287 -47.02 -45.66 25.99
C ILE A 287 -45.63 -46.07 26.45
N LYS A 288 -45.45 -47.34 26.85
CA LYS A 288 -44.14 -47.86 27.28
C LYS A 288 -43.11 -47.82 26.14
N GLU A 289 -43.50 -48.27 24.95
CA GLU A 289 -42.62 -48.24 23.75
C GLU A 289 -42.24 -46.80 23.37
N ILE A 290 -43.20 -45.87 23.42
CA ILE A 290 -42.92 -44.44 23.21
C ILE A 290 -41.91 -43.91 24.24
N ASN A 291 -42.07 -44.26 25.51
CA ASN A 291 -41.19 -43.81 26.57
C ASN A 291 -39.75 -44.35 26.41
N ASP A 292 -39.60 -45.61 25.99
CA ASP A 292 -38.28 -46.19 25.72
C ASP A 292 -37.61 -45.49 24.53
N ASN A 293 -38.36 -45.16 23.47
CA ASN A 293 -37.86 -44.38 22.34
C ASN A 293 -37.44 -42.96 22.74
N ILE A 294 -38.24 -42.27 23.56
CA ILE A 294 -37.88 -40.94 24.10
C ILE A 294 -36.56 -41.00 24.87
N LYS A 295 -36.34 -42.06 25.65
CA LYS A 295 -35.10 -42.24 26.41
C LYS A 295 -33.87 -42.42 25.50
N ILE A 296 -34.02 -43.13 24.39
CA ILE A 296 -32.96 -43.30 23.39
C ILE A 296 -32.63 -41.94 22.74
N GLN A 297 -33.65 -41.24 22.25
CA GLN A 297 -33.49 -39.92 21.62
C GLN A 297 -32.84 -38.90 22.56
N HIS A 298 -33.24 -38.89 23.84
CA HIS A 298 -32.62 -38.01 24.84
C HIS A 298 -31.12 -38.27 25.00
N ASN A 299 -30.70 -39.54 25.02
CA ASN A 299 -29.28 -39.89 25.15
C ASN A 299 -28.47 -39.49 23.90
N GLU A 300 -29.06 -39.56 22.71
CA GLU A 300 -28.43 -39.08 21.48
C GLU A 300 -28.27 -37.56 21.49
N LEU A 301 -29.33 -36.83 21.89
CA LEU A 301 -29.30 -35.38 22.02
C LEU A 301 -28.23 -34.91 23.02
N VAL A 302 -28.06 -35.62 24.14
CA VAL A 302 -27.00 -35.33 25.13
C VAL A 302 -25.60 -35.51 24.55
N LYS A 303 -25.39 -36.52 23.67
CA LYS A 303 -24.09 -36.70 23.00
C LYS A 303 -23.80 -35.55 22.04
N GLU A 304 -24.78 -35.13 21.24
CA GLU A 304 -24.63 -33.99 20.33
C GLU A 304 -24.35 -32.69 21.09
N HIS A 305 -25.07 -32.45 22.19
CA HIS A 305 -24.85 -31.27 23.03
C HIS A 305 -23.43 -31.21 23.60
N ASN A 306 -22.88 -32.35 24.04
CA ASN A 306 -21.51 -32.41 24.54
C ASN A 306 -20.48 -32.11 23.45
N GLU A 307 -20.72 -32.55 22.21
CA GLU A 307 -19.80 -32.28 21.10
C GLU A 307 -19.86 -30.81 20.67
N LEU A 308 -21.06 -30.23 20.59
CA LEU A 308 -21.25 -28.78 20.40
C LEU A 308 -20.54 -27.95 21.49
N THR A 309 -20.60 -28.41 22.74
CA THR A 309 -19.92 -27.75 23.87
C THR A 309 -18.40 -27.73 23.70
N LYS A 310 -17.79 -28.82 23.18
CA LYS A 310 -16.35 -28.84 22.88
C LYS A 310 -15.99 -27.85 21.76
N GLN A 311 -16.79 -27.83 20.69
CA GLN A 311 -16.58 -26.92 19.56
C GLN A 311 -16.65 -25.45 20.01
N LEU A 312 -17.61 -25.11 20.88
CA LEU A 312 -17.73 -23.78 21.50
C LEU A 312 -16.46 -23.38 22.29
N SER A 313 -15.92 -24.27 23.11
CA SER A 313 -14.65 -24.03 23.82
C SER A 313 -13.46 -23.77 22.88
N GLU A 314 -13.44 -24.43 21.72
CA GLU A 314 -12.41 -24.23 20.71
C GLU A 314 -12.54 -22.88 20.00
N ILE A 315 -13.78 -22.47 19.70
CA ILE A 315 -14.10 -21.15 19.18
C ILE A 315 -13.67 -20.05 20.16
N ASP A 316 -13.95 -20.21 21.45
CA ASP A 316 -13.56 -19.23 22.48
C ASP A 316 -12.04 -19.01 22.53
N LYS A 317 -11.24 -20.10 22.47
CA LYS A 317 -9.78 -20.00 22.39
C LYS A 317 -9.30 -19.25 21.15
N ASN A 318 -9.94 -19.50 20.01
CA ASN A 318 -9.62 -18.81 18.76
C ASN A 318 -9.99 -17.33 18.83
N MET A 319 -11.14 -17.00 19.42
CA MET A 319 -11.60 -15.63 19.63
C MET A 319 -10.62 -14.84 20.51
N GLU A 320 -10.10 -15.46 21.56
CA GLU A 320 -9.09 -14.83 22.43
C GLU A 320 -7.78 -14.53 21.68
N ASN A 321 -7.34 -15.44 20.81
CA ASN A 321 -6.18 -15.21 19.94
C ASN A 321 -6.41 -14.06 18.95
N VAL A 322 -7.60 -13.99 18.33
CA VAL A 322 -7.98 -12.88 17.44
C VAL A 322 -7.96 -11.55 18.21
N SER A 323 -8.46 -11.52 19.44
CA SER A 323 -8.44 -10.33 20.31
C SER A 323 -7.01 -9.86 20.62
N LYS A 324 -6.08 -10.80 20.90
CA LYS A 324 -4.65 -10.49 21.07
C LYS A 324 -4.05 -9.87 19.80
N ASN A 325 -4.35 -10.43 18.63
CA ASN A 325 -3.86 -9.92 17.35
C ASN A 325 -4.39 -8.52 17.03
N ILE A 326 -5.68 -8.26 17.28
CA ILE A 326 -6.28 -6.92 17.13
C ILE A 326 -5.56 -5.90 18.02
N THR A 327 -5.23 -6.28 19.25
CA THR A 327 -4.51 -5.40 20.18
C THR A 327 -3.11 -5.04 19.66
N ILE A 328 -2.40 -6.01 19.08
CA ILE A 328 -1.09 -5.78 18.44
C ILE A 328 -1.24 -4.83 17.24
N LEU A 329 -2.21 -5.07 16.34
CA LEU A 329 -2.46 -4.21 15.18
C LEU A 329 -2.81 -2.79 15.59
N LYS A 330 -3.59 -2.61 16.67
CA LYS A 330 -3.90 -1.29 17.22
C LYS A 330 -2.64 -0.57 17.70
N SER A 331 -1.74 -1.27 18.39
CA SER A 331 -0.45 -0.69 18.81
C SER A 331 0.45 -0.30 17.63
N PHE A 332 0.36 -1.04 16.51
CA PHE A 332 1.09 -0.73 15.29
C PHE A 332 0.51 0.49 14.57
N LYS A 333 -0.82 0.56 14.47
CA LYS A 333 -1.54 1.75 13.97
C LYS A 333 -1.18 2.99 14.78
N ASP A 334 -1.19 2.91 16.10
CA ASP A 334 -0.85 4.04 16.97
C ASP A 334 0.61 4.50 16.80
N LYS A 335 1.52 3.62 16.35
CA LYS A 335 2.88 4.00 15.96
C LYS A 335 2.90 4.67 14.59
N LEU A 336 2.14 4.17 13.62
CA LEU A 336 2.03 4.79 12.29
C LEU A 336 1.46 6.21 12.37
N ASP A 337 0.43 6.41 13.19
CA ASP A 337 -0.23 7.71 13.39
C ASP A 337 0.72 8.78 13.99
N LYS A 338 1.83 8.38 14.62
CA LYS A 338 2.84 9.33 15.14
C LYS A 338 3.73 9.93 14.05
N TYR A 339 3.82 9.32 12.87
CA TYR A 339 4.64 9.85 11.79
C TYR A 339 3.87 10.95 11.06
N LYS A 340 4.11 12.21 11.46
CA LYS A 340 3.47 13.41 10.89
C LYS A 340 3.57 13.56 9.37
N HIS A 341 4.62 13.01 8.77
CA HIS A 341 4.98 13.22 7.36
C HIS A 341 4.69 12.00 6.48
N LEU A 342 3.93 11.01 6.96
CA LEU A 342 3.63 9.79 6.20
C LEU A 342 2.81 10.10 4.93
N ASN A 343 1.96 11.14 5.00
CA ASN A 343 1.18 11.65 3.88
C ASN A 343 2.00 12.55 2.93
N ASP A 344 3.20 12.98 3.34
CA ASP A 344 4.08 13.80 2.52
C ASP A 344 4.89 12.93 1.53
N ILE A 345 4.94 11.62 1.73
CA ILE A 345 5.64 10.67 0.86
C ILE A 345 5.04 10.70 -0.55
N ASP A 346 3.72 10.69 -0.66
CA ASP A 346 3.04 10.76 -1.96
C ASP A 346 3.33 12.08 -2.67
N GLN A 347 3.38 13.19 -1.92
CA GLN A 347 3.69 14.51 -2.46
C GLN A 347 5.16 14.60 -2.93
N ILE A 348 6.10 14.02 -2.17
CA ILE A 348 7.51 13.93 -2.56
C ILE A 348 7.66 13.08 -3.83
N TRP A 349 6.94 11.95 -3.92
CA TRP A 349 6.98 11.07 -5.09
C TRP A 349 6.50 11.79 -6.36
N LYS A 350 5.38 12.51 -6.25
CA LYS A 350 4.80 13.30 -7.35
C LYS A 350 5.72 14.45 -7.78
N ASN A 351 6.40 15.09 -6.83
CA ASN A 351 7.39 16.12 -7.12
C ASN A 351 8.62 15.55 -7.84
N ILE A 352 9.11 14.37 -7.43
CA ILE A 352 10.23 13.68 -8.07
C ILE A 352 9.87 13.27 -9.50
N GLU A 353 8.65 12.74 -9.71
CA GLU A 353 8.16 12.36 -11.03
C GLU A 353 8.09 13.56 -11.98
N ASN A 354 7.53 14.68 -11.51
CA ASN A 354 7.50 15.93 -12.29
C ASN A 354 8.91 16.44 -12.62
N HIS A 355 9.84 16.45 -11.65
CA HIS A 355 11.22 16.84 -11.91
C HIS A 355 11.89 15.91 -12.94
N SER A 356 11.64 14.60 -12.88
CA SER A 356 12.14 13.64 -13.87
C SER A 356 11.63 13.95 -15.27
N SER A 357 10.34 14.26 -15.43
CA SER A 357 9.78 14.67 -16.72
C SER A 357 10.43 15.95 -17.25
N THR A 358 10.61 16.97 -16.41
CA THR A 358 11.28 18.22 -16.84
C THR A 358 12.76 18.01 -17.20
N LEU A 359 13.44 17.06 -16.56
CA LEU A 359 14.83 16.72 -16.85
C LEU A 359 14.96 16.02 -18.22
N ASP A 360 14.05 15.11 -18.53
CA ASP A 360 13.99 14.45 -19.84
C ASP A 360 13.70 15.43 -20.98
N GLU A 361 12.81 16.40 -20.75
CA GLU A 361 12.61 17.49 -21.71
C GLU A 361 13.86 18.35 -21.89
N SER A 362 14.60 18.62 -20.81
CA SER A 362 15.87 19.36 -20.89
C SER A 362 16.92 18.61 -21.70
N LYS A 363 17.07 17.29 -21.49
CA LYS A 363 17.97 16.46 -22.29
C LYS A 363 17.65 16.53 -23.77
N LYS A 364 16.36 16.43 -24.14
CA LYS A 364 15.93 16.56 -25.55
C LYS A 364 16.27 17.94 -26.12
N ARG A 365 16.11 19.02 -25.35
CA ARG A 365 16.52 20.37 -25.76
C ARG A 365 18.03 20.45 -25.98
N ASP A 366 18.84 19.88 -25.09
CA ASP A 366 20.30 19.88 -25.20
C ASP A 366 20.79 19.08 -26.41
N GLU A 367 20.16 17.93 -26.71
CA GLU A 367 20.44 17.16 -27.93
C GLU A 367 20.13 17.96 -29.20
N ILE A 368 18.99 18.67 -29.24
CA ILE A 368 18.63 19.56 -30.35
C ILE A 368 19.66 20.69 -30.47
N LEU A 369 20.05 21.32 -29.36
CA LEU A 369 21.05 22.40 -29.34
C LEU A 369 22.41 21.92 -29.86
N LEU A 370 22.87 20.73 -29.46
CA LEU A 370 24.08 20.09 -29.97
C LEU A 370 24.02 19.88 -31.48
N SER A 371 22.88 19.41 -32.01
CA SER A 371 22.69 19.22 -33.46
C SER A 371 22.78 20.54 -34.24
N ILE A 372 22.20 21.62 -33.70
CA ILE A 372 22.25 22.97 -34.30
C ILE A 372 23.68 23.51 -34.28
N ILE A 373 24.39 23.37 -33.15
CA ILE A 373 25.78 23.82 -33.01
C ILE A 373 26.68 23.08 -34.01
N GLN A 374 26.52 21.75 -34.16
CA GLN A 374 27.27 20.98 -35.14
C GLN A 374 26.99 21.44 -36.57
N LYS A 375 25.71 21.65 -36.93
CA LYS A 375 25.33 22.15 -38.26
C LYS A 375 25.96 23.52 -38.54
N ASN A 376 25.84 24.46 -37.61
CA ASN A 376 26.44 25.80 -37.73
C ASN A 376 27.97 25.73 -37.86
N LYS A 377 28.63 24.84 -37.10
CA LYS A 377 30.08 24.62 -37.22
C LYS A 377 30.48 24.17 -38.63
N VAL A 378 29.72 23.26 -39.24
CA VAL A 378 29.96 22.78 -40.61
C VAL A 378 29.74 23.91 -41.64
N GLU A 379 28.66 24.67 -41.52
CA GLU A 379 28.37 25.79 -42.42
C GLU A 379 29.43 26.91 -42.33
N VAL A 380 29.81 27.30 -41.12
CA VAL A 380 30.86 28.30 -40.89
C VAL A 380 32.19 27.82 -41.45
N ASN A 381 32.57 26.56 -41.21
CA ASN A 381 33.80 26.00 -41.78
C ASN A 381 33.77 26.03 -43.32
N LYS A 382 32.63 25.69 -43.95
CA LYS A 382 32.47 25.76 -45.40
C LYS A 382 32.63 27.20 -45.91
N TYR A 383 32.06 28.17 -45.21
CA TYR A 383 32.16 29.60 -45.55
C TYR A 383 33.60 30.12 -45.42
N ILE A 384 34.32 29.72 -44.36
CA ILE A 384 35.74 30.06 -44.15
C ILE A 384 36.61 29.47 -45.26
N ILE A 385 36.37 28.21 -45.66
CA ILE A 385 37.10 27.58 -46.77
C ILE A 385 36.87 28.34 -48.07
N ASP A 386 35.62 28.70 -48.41
CA ASP A 386 35.30 29.44 -49.63
C ASP A 386 35.97 30.83 -49.67
N ILE A 387 35.94 31.57 -48.56
CA ILE A 387 36.62 32.87 -48.43
C ILE A 387 38.14 32.70 -48.56
N THR A 388 38.72 31.69 -47.91
CA THR A 388 40.17 31.44 -47.94
C THR A 388 40.63 31.10 -49.36
N GLN A 389 39.88 30.26 -50.07
CA GLN A 389 40.12 29.90 -51.47
C GLN A 389 40.08 31.14 -52.36
N ARG A 390 39.01 31.93 -52.26
CA ARG A 390 38.84 33.16 -53.06
C ARG A 390 39.97 34.16 -52.79
N THR A 391 40.36 34.32 -51.52
CA THR A 391 41.46 35.21 -51.13
C THR A 391 42.78 34.73 -51.72
N ASN A 392 43.07 33.43 -51.67
CA ASN A 392 44.25 32.84 -52.31
C ASN A 392 44.25 33.06 -53.83
N ASP A 393 43.12 32.85 -54.51
CA ASP A 393 43.00 33.10 -55.96
C ASP A 393 43.26 34.58 -56.31
N THR A 394 42.73 35.51 -55.51
CA THR A 394 42.98 36.94 -55.70
C THR A 394 44.44 37.31 -55.45
N LEU A 395 45.08 36.74 -54.43
CA LEU A 395 46.49 36.97 -54.10
C LEU A 395 47.40 36.43 -55.20
N LEU A 396 47.07 35.27 -55.77
CA LEU A 396 47.80 34.69 -56.89
C LEU A 396 47.68 35.53 -58.17
N SER A 397 46.47 36.05 -58.44
CA SER A 397 46.21 37.07 -59.48
C SER A 397 47.03 38.34 -59.26
N LEU A 398 47.05 38.88 -58.04
CA LEU A 398 47.79 40.09 -57.69
C LEU A 398 49.30 39.87 -57.82
N THR A 399 49.80 38.73 -57.38
CA THR A 399 51.20 38.33 -57.51
C THR A 399 51.61 38.25 -58.98
N LYS A 400 50.76 37.69 -59.86
CA LYS A 400 50.99 37.71 -61.31
C LYS A 400 51.06 39.14 -61.85
N LYS A 401 50.12 40.02 -61.46
CA LYS A 401 50.13 41.44 -61.86
C LYS A 401 51.37 42.19 -61.37
N VAL A 402 51.80 41.97 -60.13
CA VAL A 402 53.03 42.55 -59.56
C VAL A 402 54.27 42.04 -60.29
N LYS A 403 54.35 40.74 -60.60
CA LYS A 403 55.44 40.19 -61.43
C LYS A 403 55.48 40.88 -62.81
N TYR A 404 54.35 41.04 -63.49
CA TYR A 404 54.33 41.75 -64.78
C TYR A 404 54.73 43.22 -64.66
N ALA A 405 54.30 43.92 -63.60
CA ALA A 405 54.73 45.29 -63.33
C ALA A 405 56.26 45.37 -63.12
N TYR A 406 56.84 44.43 -62.37
CA TYR A 406 58.29 44.35 -62.14
C TYR A 406 59.07 44.10 -63.44
N TRP A 407 58.57 43.22 -64.32
CA TRP A 407 59.11 42.99 -65.65
C TRP A 407 59.03 44.24 -66.55
N LEU A 408 57.92 44.99 -66.50
CA LEU A 408 57.76 46.23 -67.25
C LEU A 408 58.71 47.33 -66.74
N THR A 409 58.82 47.52 -65.42
CA THR A 409 59.74 48.50 -64.83
C THR A 409 61.20 48.12 -65.04
N GLY A 410 61.56 46.85 -64.95
CA GLY A 410 62.90 46.35 -65.25
C GLY A 410 63.28 46.59 -66.72
N SER A 411 62.37 46.32 -67.65
CA SER A 411 62.54 46.62 -69.08
C SER A 411 62.73 48.13 -69.32
N ALA A 412 61.95 48.98 -68.66
CA ALA A 412 62.06 50.43 -68.79
C ALA A 412 63.39 50.99 -68.24
N ILE A 413 63.86 50.47 -67.10
CA ILE A 413 65.17 50.83 -66.54
C ILE A 413 66.30 50.35 -67.47
N GLY A 414 66.20 49.12 -67.99
CA GLY A 414 67.16 48.60 -68.97
C GLY A 414 67.24 49.44 -70.24
N LEU A 415 66.10 49.88 -70.77
CA LEU A 415 66.01 50.81 -71.89
C LEU A 415 66.66 52.16 -71.57
N ALA A 416 66.37 52.76 -70.41
CA ALA A 416 66.95 54.02 -70.00
C ALA A 416 68.48 53.95 -69.83
N ILE A 417 69.00 52.85 -69.28
CA ILE A 417 70.45 52.61 -69.16
C ILE A 417 71.08 52.43 -70.55
N PHE A 418 70.44 51.68 -71.45
CA PHE A 418 70.90 51.51 -72.81
C PHE A 418 70.96 52.84 -73.59
N GLU A 419 69.96 53.69 -73.39
CA GLU A 419 69.88 55.04 -73.96
C GLU A 419 70.96 55.98 -73.38
N LEU A 420 71.25 55.88 -72.08
CA LEU A 420 72.35 56.60 -71.43
C LEU A 420 73.74 56.17 -71.96
N ILE A 421 73.95 54.87 -72.19
CA ILE A 421 75.19 54.34 -72.77
C ILE A 421 75.39 54.84 -74.21
N LEU A 422 74.31 54.94 -75.00
CA LEU A 422 74.36 55.52 -76.34
C LEU A 422 74.69 57.01 -76.33
N LEU A 423 74.18 57.75 -75.35
CA LEU A 423 74.48 59.18 -75.15
C LEU A 423 75.94 59.44 -74.72
N LEU A 424 76.55 58.55 -73.93
CA LEU A 424 77.94 58.64 -73.47
C LEU A 424 78.99 58.26 -74.54
N LYS A 425 78.56 57.73 -75.69
CA LYS A 425 79.44 57.34 -76.81
C LYS A 425 79.57 58.41 -77.90
N ARG A 426 79.11 59.63 -77.62
CA ARG A 426 79.21 60.82 -78.46
C ARG A 426 80.07 61.85 -77.76
#